data_AF-A0A535P715-F1
#
_entry.id   AF-A0A535P715-F1
#
_cell.length_a   1.000
_cell.length_b   1.000
_cell.length_c   1.000
_cell.angle_alpha   90.00
_cell.angle_beta   90.00
_cell.angle_gamma   90.00
#
_symmetry.space_group_name_H-M   'P 1'
#
loop_
_entity.id
_entity.type
_entity.pdbx_description
1 polymer ?
#
loop_
_entity_poly.entity_id
_entity_poly.type
_entity_poly.pdbx_seq_one_letter_code
_entity_poly.pdbx_strand_id
1 'polypeptide(L)'
;MIEQLGDLGLRPDDIDILICTHFDPDHAGYHDAFTKAELIVQREHYELARSGHPRFAAIRAHWDHPALRYRLIDGDTELLPGLTLLETGGHTPGMQSLCSAFSPLIVRPGRLMTTRSNCAPARGNCWMWSSASTWRWSSLAMMVSSGKR
;
A
#
# COMPACT_ATOMS: atom_id res chain seq x y z
N MET A 1 -1.34 11.11 -6.54
CA MET A 1 -2.21 10.33 -5.65
C MET A 1 -3.49 11.07 -5.29
N ILE A 2 -3.44 12.21 -4.60
CA ILE A 2 -4.66 12.93 -4.15
C ILE A 2 -5.51 13.43 -5.33
N GLU A 3 -4.89 14.04 -6.35
CA GLU A 3 -5.62 14.47 -7.56
C GLU A 3 -6.28 13.30 -8.29
N GLN A 4 -5.60 12.15 -8.34
CA GLN A 4 -6.11 10.92 -8.97
C GLN A 4 -7.30 10.31 -8.20
N LEU A 5 -7.41 10.54 -6.89
CA LEU A 5 -8.62 10.19 -6.13
C LEU A 5 -9.78 11.09 -6.53
N GLY A 6 -9.52 12.38 -6.71
CA GLY A 6 -10.50 13.35 -7.20
C GLY A 6 -11.08 12.97 -8.56
N ASP A 7 -10.25 12.48 -9.48
CA ASP A 7 -10.69 11.98 -10.79
C ASP A 7 -11.65 10.77 -10.68
N LEU A 8 -11.59 10.03 -9.57
CA LEU A 8 -12.48 8.91 -9.26
C LEU A 8 -13.69 9.33 -8.40
N GLY A 9 -13.83 10.62 -8.09
CA GLY A 9 -14.86 11.15 -7.20
C GLY A 9 -14.66 10.78 -5.73
N LEU A 10 -13.44 10.40 -5.34
CA LEU A 10 -13.09 10.00 -3.98
C LEU A 10 -12.27 11.09 -3.30
N ARG A 11 -12.45 11.20 -1.98
CA ARG A 11 -11.63 12.00 -1.08
C ARG A 11 -10.73 11.07 -0.26
N PRO A 12 -9.61 11.58 0.29
CA PRO A 12 -8.79 10.80 1.24
C PRO A 12 -9.60 10.26 2.43
N ASP A 13 -10.60 11.03 2.85
CA ASP A 13 -11.54 10.68 3.91
C ASP A 13 -12.45 9.47 3.59
N ASP A 14 -12.59 9.11 2.32
CA ASP A 14 -13.42 7.98 1.86
C ASP A 14 -12.64 6.66 1.87
N ILE A 15 -11.36 6.69 2.25
CA ILE A 15 -10.47 5.54 2.30
C ILE A 15 -10.47 4.96 3.71
N ASP A 16 -10.82 3.67 3.82
CA ASP A 16 -10.87 2.97 5.11
C ASP A 16 -9.52 2.32 5.46
N ILE A 17 -8.80 1.80 4.46
CA ILE A 17 -7.52 1.09 4.65
C ILE A 17 -6.50 1.62 3.64
N LEU A 18 -5.31 1.94 4.14
CA LEU A 18 -4.13 2.30 3.36
C LEU A 18 -3.02 1.28 3.61
N ILE A 19 -2.63 0.52 2.58
CA ILE A 19 -1.51 -0.44 2.68
C ILE A 19 -0.20 0.30 2.40
N CYS A 20 0.68 0.37 3.39
CA CYS A 20 1.99 1.02 3.28
C CYS A 20 3.05 -0.01 2.88
N THR A 21 3.62 0.12 1.68
CA THR A 21 4.67 -0.81 1.22
C THR A 21 6.02 -0.50 1.86
N HIS A 22 6.39 0.78 1.93
CA HIS A 22 7.54 1.34 2.64
C HIS A 22 7.43 2.87 2.72
N PHE A 23 8.34 3.53 3.44
CA PHE A 23 8.25 4.96 3.81
C PHE A 23 9.13 5.88 2.97
N ASP A 24 9.45 5.51 1.73
CA ASP A 24 10.12 6.46 0.82
C ASP A 24 9.18 7.62 0.44
N PRO A 25 9.73 8.80 0.07
CA PRO A 25 8.95 10.01 -0.21
C PRO A 25 7.81 9.83 -1.22
N ASP A 26 8.03 9.03 -2.26
CA ASP A 26 7.06 8.74 -3.31
C ASP A 26 5.96 7.76 -2.88
N HIS A 27 6.10 7.12 -1.71
CA HIS A 27 5.14 6.19 -1.13
C HIS A 27 4.42 6.76 0.10
N ALA A 28 5.14 7.46 0.97
CA ALA A 28 4.63 7.92 2.27
C ALA A 28 4.46 9.44 2.41
N GLY A 29 4.72 10.21 1.34
CA GLY A 29 4.66 11.67 1.35
C GLY A 29 3.28 12.30 1.54
N TYR A 30 2.22 11.50 1.66
CA TYR A 30 0.84 11.98 1.91
C TYR A 30 0.07 11.13 2.91
N HIS A 31 0.75 10.34 3.76
CA HIS A 31 0.05 9.54 4.77
C HIS A 31 -0.86 10.39 5.66
N ASP A 32 -0.41 11.59 6.02
CA ASP A 32 -1.14 12.62 6.78
C ASP A 32 -2.43 13.11 6.12
N ALA A 33 -2.65 12.86 4.83
CA ALA A 33 -3.94 13.11 4.19
C ALA A 33 -5.00 12.06 4.54
N PHE A 34 -4.61 10.84 4.95
CA PHE A 34 -5.50 9.70 5.19
C PHE A 34 -5.77 9.48 6.69
N THR A 35 -6.04 10.55 7.43
CA THR A 35 -6.25 10.48 8.90
C THR A 35 -7.45 9.60 9.30
N LYS A 36 -8.38 9.33 8.39
CA LYS A 36 -9.51 8.41 8.64
C LYS A 36 -9.22 6.95 8.32
N ALA A 37 -8.15 6.63 7.59
CA ALA A 37 -7.80 5.26 7.26
C ALA A 37 -7.07 4.54 8.41
N GLU A 38 -7.14 3.21 8.42
CA GLU A 38 -6.16 2.35 9.10
C GLU A 38 -4.97 2.12 8.16
N LEU A 39 -3.76 2.46 8.61
CA LEU A 39 -2.52 2.28 7.85
C LEU A 39 -1.89 0.94 8.23
N ILE A 40 -1.70 0.05 7.26
CA ILE A 40 -1.13 -1.29 7.52
C ILE A 40 0.32 -1.33 7.04
N VAL A 41 1.23 -1.69 7.93
CA VAL A 41 2.68 -1.74 7.67
C VAL A 41 3.33 -2.85 8.47
N GLN A 42 4.45 -3.41 7.98
CA GLN A 42 5.26 -4.33 8.77
C GLN A 42 5.88 -3.61 9.97
N ARG A 43 5.89 -4.28 11.12
CA ARG A 43 6.48 -3.78 12.36
C ARG A 43 7.94 -3.40 12.17
N GLU A 44 8.73 -4.28 11.58
CA GLU A 44 10.16 -4.05 11.33
C GLU A 44 10.40 -2.75 10.57
N HIS A 45 9.62 -2.49 9.51
CA HIS A 45 9.76 -1.28 8.72
C HIS A 45 9.38 -0.02 9.50
N TYR A 46 8.26 -0.09 10.23
CA TYR A 46 7.80 1.02 11.05
C TYR A 46 8.82 1.39 12.12
N GLU A 47 9.39 0.40 12.81
CA GLU A 47 10.41 0.60 13.84
C GLU A 47 11.71 1.14 13.26
N LEU A 48 12.15 0.64 12.10
CA LEU A 48 13.29 1.20 11.37
C LEU A 48 13.08 2.69 11.06
N ALA A 49 11.90 3.07 10.57
CA ALA A 49 11.61 4.47 10.28
C ALA A 49 11.59 5.31 11.56
N ARG A 50 10.96 4.82 12.61
CA ARG A 50 10.86 5.48 13.92
C ARG A 50 12.20 5.64 14.63
N SER A 51 13.19 4.80 14.34
CA SER A 51 14.55 4.92 14.88
C SER A 51 15.27 6.21 14.46
N GLY A 52 14.73 6.96 13.48
CA GLY A 52 15.34 8.17 12.96
C GLY A 52 16.24 7.91 11.75
N HIS A 53 16.03 6.79 11.05
CA HIS A 53 16.83 6.41 9.88
C HIS A 53 16.80 7.53 8.81
N PRO A 54 17.96 8.03 8.33
CA PRO A 54 18.04 9.25 7.49
C PRO A 54 17.17 9.21 6.23
N ARG A 55 17.00 8.03 5.64
CA ARG A 55 16.17 7.81 4.44
C ARG A 55 14.73 8.32 4.59
N PHE A 56 14.16 8.20 5.78
CA PHE A 56 12.75 8.52 6.03
C PHE A 56 12.56 9.87 6.73
N ALA A 57 13.67 10.55 7.07
CA ALA A 57 13.65 11.77 7.86
C ALA A 57 13.00 12.95 7.13
N ALA A 58 13.24 13.10 5.83
CA ALA A 58 12.78 14.24 5.05
C ALA A 58 11.25 14.37 5.00
N ILE A 59 10.54 13.25 5.08
CA ILE A 59 9.07 13.20 5.01
C ILE A 59 8.44 12.75 6.35
N ARG A 60 9.20 12.78 7.45
CA ARG A 60 8.73 12.28 8.76
C ARG A 60 7.42 12.91 9.20
N ALA A 61 7.21 14.19 8.92
CA ALA A 61 5.97 14.88 9.26
C ALA A 61 4.72 14.25 8.61
N HIS A 62 4.87 13.60 7.45
CA HIS A 62 3.76 12.96 6.74
C HIS A 62 3.41 11.60 7.32
N TRP A 63 4.39 10.76 7.65
CA TRP A 63 4.14 9.38 8.11
C TRP A 63 4.16 9.22 9.64
N ASP A 64 4.73 10.17 10.41
CA ASP A 64 4.71 10.19 11.88
C ASP A 64 3.69 11.22 12.42
N HIS A 65 2.65 11.52 11.65
CA HIS A 65 1.60 12.47 12.04
C HIS A 65 0.72 11.88 13.16
N PRO A 66 0.39 12.62 14.24
CA PRO A 66 -0.27 12.08 15.43
C PRO A 66 -1.69 11.56 15.19
N ALA A 67 -2.36 11.99 14.12
CA ALA A 67 -3.69 11.50 13.76
C ALA A 67 -3.68 10.14 13.03
N LEU A 68 -2.51 9.63 12.65
CA LEU A 68 -2.39 8.35 11.92
C LEU A 68 -2.56 7.16 12.84
N ARG A 69 -3.26 6.14 12.35
CA ARG A 69 -3.51 4.90 13.07
C ARG A 69 -2.86 3.75 12.33
N TYR A 70 -1.75 3.27 12.87
CA TYR A 70 -1.03 2.14 12.29
C TYR A 70 -1.47 0.81 12.90
N ARG A 71 -1.80 -0.14 12.03
CA ARG A 71 -1.86 -1.57 12.34
C ARG A 71 -0.53 -2.19 11.91
N LEU A 72 0.27 -2.56 12.90
CA LEU A 72 1.54 -3.24 12.67
C LEU A 72 1.30 -4.73 12.50
N ILE A 73 1.86 -5.29 11.44
CA ILE A 73 1.84 -6.73 11.15
C ILE A 73 3.25 -7.30 11.10
N ASP A 74 3.36 -8.62 11.17
CA ASP A 74 4.63 -9.33 11.23
C ASP A 74 4.61 -10.48 10.22
N GLY A 75 5.42 -10.36 9.16
CA GLY A 75 5.52 -11.35 8.10
C GLY A 75 4.31 -11.36 7.15
N ASP A 76 4.18 -12.46 6.39
CA ASP A 76 3.08 -12.67 5.45
C ASP A 76 1.73 -12.72 6.20
N THR A 77 0.78 -11.88 5.78
CA THR A 77 -0.53 -11.72 6.44
C THR A 77 -1.66 -11.70 5.42
N GLU A 78 -2.60 -12.62 5.52
CA GLU A 78 -3.85 -12.53 4.74
C GLU A 78 -4.75 -11.43 5.33
N LEU A 79 -5.00 -10.39 4.54
CA LEU A 79 -5.79 -9.22 4.96
C LEU A 79 -7.29 -9.46 4.75
N LEU A 80 -7.63 -10.02 3.59
CA LEU A 80 -8.97 -10.44 3.19
C LEU A 80 -8.84 -11.71 2.34
N PRO A 81 -9.90 -12.53 2.19
CA PRO A 81 -9.83 -13.72 1.34
C PRO A 81 -9.32 -13.38 -0.07
N GLY A 82 -8.14 -13.92 -0.43
CA GLY A 82 -7.49 -13.66 -1.72
C GLY A 82 -6.67 -12.37 -1.82
N LEU A 83 -6.47 -11.64 -0.72
CA LEU A 83 -5.55 -10.50 -0.60
C LEU A 83 -4.56 -10.75 0.53
N THR A 84 -3.30 -10.95 0.19
CA THR A 84 -2.24 -11.30 1.15
C THR A 84 -1.12 -10.27 1.06
N LEU A 85 -0.76 -9.69 2.20
CA LEU A 85 0.45 -8.89 2.34
C LEU A 85 1.62 -9.85 2.50
N LEU A 86 2.65 -9.69 1.68
CA LEU A 86 3.88 -10.49 1.73
C LEU A 86 5.00 -9.61 2.27
N GLU A 87 5.74 -10.10 3.25
CA GLU A 87 6.99 -9.47 3.67
C GLU A 87 8.03 -9.74 2.57
N THR A 88 8.55 -8.65 2.00
CA THR A 88 9.40 -8.69 0.81
C THR A 88 10.66 -7.87 1.00
N GLY A 89 11.17 -7.84 2.23
CA GLY A 89 12.38 -7.15 2.66
C GLY A 89 13.50 -7.22 1.62
N GLY A 90 14.05 -6.04 1.30
CA GLY A 90 15.03 -5.88 0.24
C GLY A 90 15.40 -4.42 0.02
N HIS A 91 14.60 -3.69 -0.76
CA HIS A 91 14.81 -2.25 -1.01
C HIS A 91 14.80 -1.43 0.29
N THR A 92 13.95 -1.82 1.24
CA THR A 92 14.06 -1.45 2.65
C THR A 92 13.75 -2.67 3.53
N PRO A 93 14.36 -2.79 4.73
CA PRO A 93 13.97 -3.81 5.70
C PRO A 93 12.49 -3.70 6.08
N GLY A 94 11.82 -4.84 6.19
CA GLY A 94 10.39 -4.94 6.45
C GLY A 94 9.49 -4.37 5.36
N MET A 95 9.98 -4.06 4.14
CA MET A 95 9.07 -3.64 3.08
C MET A 95 8.08 -4.77 2.75
N GLN A 96 6.90 -4.41 2.26
CA GLN A 96 5.89 -5.40 1.89
C GLN A 96 5.27 -5.17 0.52
N SER A 97 4.80 -6.26 -0.06
CA SER A 97 4.05 -6.30 -1.31
C SER A 97 2.64 -6.84 -1.07
N LEU A 98 1.70 -6.55 -1.96
CA LEU A 98 0.36 -7.15 -1.92
C LEU A 98 0.23 -8.22 -3.02
N CYS A 99 -0.05 -9.47 -2.63
CA CYS A 99 -0.48 -10.54 -3.51
C CYS A 99 -2.01 -10.52 -3.63
N SER A 100 -2.50 -10.62 -4.86
CA SER A 100 -3.93 -10.73 -5.14
C SER A 100 -4.19 -12.01 -5.92
N ALA A 101 -5.11 -12.84 -5.41
CA ALA A 101 -5.64 -13.99 -6.13
C ALA A 101 -6.59 -13.56 -7.29
N PHE A 102 -6.89 -12.26 -7.39
CA PHE A 102 -7.64 -11.65 -8.49
C PHE A 102 -6.67 -11.09 -9.53
N SER A 103 -6.96 -11.28 -10.82
CA SER A 103 -6.30 -10.54 -11.91
C SER A 103 -6.52 -9.02 -11.75
N PRO A 104 -5.64 -8.15 -12.29
CA PRO A 104 -5.76 -6.70 -12.10
C PRO A 104 -7.10 -6.20 -12.63
N LEU A 105 -7.99 -5.81 -11.71
CA LEU A 105 -9.30 -5.23 -12.00
C LEU A 105 -9.43 -3.91 -11.26
N ILE A 106 -9.72 -2.86 -12.02
CA ILE A 106 -10.17 -1.56 -11.48
C ILE A 106 -11.49 -1.81 -10.75
N VAL A 107 -11.48 -1.71 -9.42
CA VAL A 107 -12.70 -1.83 -8.60
C VAL A 107 -13.54 -0.57 -8.83
N ARG A 108 -14.64 -0.70 -9.56
CA ARG A 108 -15.75 0.25 -9.52
C ARG A 108 -16.73 -0.16 -8.41
N PRO A 109 -17.37 0.79 -7.71
CA PRO A 109 -18.37 0.44 -6.71
C PRO A 109 -19.50 -0.39 -7.34
N GLY A 110 -19.73 -1.59 -6.81
CA GLY A 110 -20.93 -2.39 -7.06
C GLY A 110 -20.83 -3.62 -7.99
N ARG A 111 -19.65 -4.03 -8.48
CA ARG A 111 -19.55 -5.32 -9.21
C ARG A 111 -18.18 -5.98 -9.11
N LEU A 112 -18.12 -7.10 -8.37
CA LEU A 112 -17.03 -8.06 -8.37
C LEU A 112 -17.26 -9.06 -9.52
N MET A 113 -16.35 -9.11 -10.50
CA MET A 113 -16.29 -10.19 -11.50
C MET A 113 -14.84 -10.68 -11.57
N THR A 114 -14.62 -11.97 -11.35
CA THR A 114 -13.29 -12.57 -11.19
C THR A 114 -13.00 -13.63 -12.25
N THR A 115 -11.77 -13.64 -12.76
CA THR A 115 -11.06 -14.83 -13.25
C THR A 115 -9.59 -14.78 -12.73
N ARG A 116 -8.92 -15.95 -12.71
CA ARG A 116 -7.93 -16.42 -11.70
C ARG A 116 -6.51 -15.80 -11.74
N SER A 117 -5.97 -15.49 -10.54
CA SER A 117 -4.57 -15.42 -10.00
C SER A 117 -3.44 -14.57 -10.65
N ASN A 118 -2.76 -13.75 -9.81
CA ASN A 118 -1.40 -13.24 -10.04
C ASN A 118 -0.57 -13.30 -8.74
N CYS A 119 0.12 -14.42 -8.48
CA CYS A 119 0.99 -14.57 -7.31
C CYS A 119 2.34 -15.21 -7.68
N ALA A 120 3.44 -14.53 -7.33
CA ALA A 120 4.79 -15.11 -7.24
C ALA A 120 5.57 -14.40 -6.11
N PRO A 121 6.15 -15.14 -5.14
CA PRO A 121 7.00 -14.55 -4.12
C PRO A 121 8.36 -14.20 -4.74
N ALA A 122 8.78 -12.96 -4.60
CA ALA A 122 10.08 -12.53 -5.10
C ALA A 122 11.00 -12.16 -3.94
N ARG A 123 11.87 -13.10 -3.57
CA ARG A 123 13.04 -12.82 -2.74
C ARG A 123 14.15 -12.34 -3.68
N GLY A 124 14.51 -11.07 -3.57
CA GLY A 124 15.50 -10.41 -4.43
C GLY A 124 14.88 -9.62 -5.58
N ASN A 125 15.27 -8.35 -5.67
CA ASN A 125 15.06 -7.36 -6.75
C ASN A 125 13.92 -7.72 -7.74
N CYS A 126 12.65 -7.55 -7.33
CA CYS A 126 11.53 -7.95 -8.19
C CYS A 126 11.07 -6.84 -9.14
N TRP A 127 11.38 -7.09 -10.41
CA TRP A 127 10.68 -6.59 -11.57
C TRP A 127 9.41 -7.41 -11.79
N MET A 128 8.24 -6.78 -11.88
CA MET A 128 7.01 -7.48 -12.28
C MET A 128 6.82 -7.36 -13.80
N TRP A 129 6.80 -8.51 -14.49
CA TRP A 129 6.56 -8.63 -15.93
C TRP A 129 5.07 -8.42 -16.25
N SER A 130 4.76 -7.65 -17.29
CA SER A 130 3.47 -7.68 -17.98
C SER A 130 3.71 -7.52 -19.48
N SER A 131 3.13 -8.41 -20.28
CA SER A 131 3.20 -8.36 -21.75
C SER A 131 2.27 -7.26 -22.30
N ALA A 132 2.66 -6.01 -22.11
CA ALA A 132 2.17 -4.88 -22.90
C ALA A 132 3.13 -3.71 -22.66
N SER A 133 3.77 -3.28 -23.74
CA SER A 133 4.78 -2.22 -23.80
C SER A 133 4.29 -0.88 -23.23
N THR A 134 4.43 -0.67 -21.92
CA THR A 134 4.63 0.64 -21.27
C THR A 134 5.01 0.40 -19.82
N TRP A 135 6.29 0.59 -19.51
CA TRP A 135 6.79 0.62 -18.14
C TRP A 135 6.18 1.83 -17.43
N ARG A 136 5.29 1.59 -16.47
CA ARG A 136 4.91 2.59 -15.47
C ARG A 136 5.06 1.94 -14.11
N TRP A 137 6.01 2.44 -13.34
CA TRP A 137 6.06 2.26 -11.89
C TRP A 137 4.76 2.81 -11.32
N SER A 138 3.79 1.96 -11.05
CA SER A 138 2.61 2.36 -10.28
C SER A 138 2.85 1.94 -8.83
N SER A 139 3.43 2.88 -8.08
CA SER A 139 3.56 2.90 -6.62
C SER A 139 2.17 2.83 -5.98
N LEU A 140 1.57 1.64 -5.94
CA LEU A 140 0.17 1.48 -5.54
C LEU A 140 0.10 1.23 -4.03
N ALA A 141 -0.14 2.29 -3.27
CA ALA A 141 -0.90 2.14 -2.03
C ALA A 141 -2.28 1.61 -2.45
N MET A 142 -2.59 0.36 -2.13
CA MET A 142 -3.94 -0.16 -2.38
C MET A 142 -4.89 0.42 -1.34
N MET A 143 -5.91 1.12 -1.85
CA MET A 143 -6.93 1.80 -1.06
C MET A 143 -8.22 1.02 -1.15
N VAL A 144 -8.78 0.64 -0.01
CA VAL A 144 -10.10 -0.01 0.06
C VAL A 144 -11.09 0.99 0.64
N SER A 145 -12.19 1.22 -0.09
CA SER A 145 -13.33 2.04 0.36
C SER A 145 -14.56 1.15 0.53
N SER A 146 -15.23 1.29 1.67
CA SER A 146 -16.44 0.56 2.04
C SER A 146 -17.72 1.08 1.38
N GLY A 147 -17.63 2.11 0.52
CA GLY A 147 -18.78 2.61 -0.24
C GLY A 147 -19.92 3.11 0.65
N LYS A 148 -19.60 3.96 1.65
CA LYS A 148 -20.64 4.67 2.39
C LYS A 148 -21.25 5.74 1.48
N ARG A 149 -22.57 5.61 1.28
CA ARG A 149 -23.43 6.53 0.52
C ARG A 149 -23.39 7.95 1.08
#